data_AF-A0A7L1KKU5-F1
#
_entry.id   AF-A0A7L1KKU5-F1
#
_cell.length_a   1.000
_cell.length_b   1.000
_cell.length_c   1.000
_cell.angle_alpha   90.00
_cell.angle_beta   90.00
_cell.angle_gamma   90.00
#
_symmetry.space_group_name_H-M   'P 1'
#
loop_
_entity.id
_entity.type
_entity.pdbx_description
1 polymer ?
#
loop_
_entity_poly.entity_id
_entity_poly.type
_entity_poly.pdbx_seq_one_letter_code
_entity_poly.pdbx_strand_id
1 'polypeptide(L)'
;TMPKEPAVLRQNILDTTAAILACGIDPKKCFLFRQSLVPEHAELAWILGCLTNVPRLLRLPQWKMKRASQNNEGTVGLLTYPVLQAADILLYKSTHVPVGEDQVLHLELAQDIAQHFNKKYGEFFPVPRAILSEL
;
A
#
# COMPACT_ATOMS: atom_id res chain seq x y z
N THR A 1 -2.56 -6.52 9.18
CA THR A 1 -1.87 -7.73 8.67
C THR A 1 -2.39 -8.95 9.40
N MET A 2 -2.23 -10.14 8.85
CA MET A 2 -2.53 -11.41 9.54
C MET A 2 -1.21 -12.11 9.86
N PRO A 3 -1.11 -12.84 10.98
CA PRO A 3 0.02 -13.72 11.24
C PRO A 3 0.27 -14.67 10.07
N LYS A 4 1.53 -14.94 9.76
CA LYS A 4 1.95 -15.84 8.67
C LYS A 4 3.02 -16.78 9.20
N GLU A 5 2.93 -18.06 8.82
CA GLU A 5 3.99 -19.02 9.07
C GLU A 5 5.24 -18.65 8.26
N PRO A 6 6.44 -18.52 8.87
CA PRO A 6 7.63 -18.01 8.18
C PRO A 6 8.04 -18.82 6.94
N ALA A 7 7.95 -20.15 7.01
CA ALA A 7 8.28 -21.03 5.89
C ALA A 7 7.30 -20.84 4.72
N VAL A 8 6.00 -20.74 5.03
CA VAL A 8 4.94 -20.52 4.04
C VAL A 8 5.09 -19.15 3.39
N LEU A 9 5.36 -18.10 4.16
CA LEU A 9 5.55 -16.76 3.61
C LEU A 9 6.75 -16.70 2.66
N ARG A 10 7.86 -17.35 3.02
CA ARG A 10 9.05 -17.43 2.15
C ARG A 10 8.73 -18.10 0.82
N GLN A 11 8.01 -19.22 0.86
CA GLN A 11 7.61 -19.93 -0.35
C GLN A 11 6.64 -19.10 -1.21
N ASN A 12 5.63 -18.48 -0.60
CA ASN A 12 4.65 -17.65 -1.30
C ASN A 12 5.30 -16.46 -2.04
N ILE A 13 6.38 -15.89 -1.50
CA ILE A 13 7.14 -14.82 -2.19
C ILE A 13 7.73 -15.35 -3.51
N LEU A 14 8.33 -16.54 -3.49
CA LEU A 14 8.92 -17.17 -4.67
C LEU A 14 7.82 -17.57 -5.68
N ASP A 15 6.75 -18.20 -5.21
CA ASP A 15 5.64 -18.65 -6.05
C ASP A 15 4.94 -17.47 -6.73
N THR A 16 4.71 -16.37 -5.99
CA THR A 16 4.14 -15.14 -6.54
C THR A 16 5.05 -14.52 -7.60
N THR A 17 6.36 -14.50 -7.33
CA THR A 17 7.35 -14.00 -8.30
C THR A 17 7.33 -14.85 -9.57
N ALA A 18 7.32 -16.18 -9.44
CA ALA A 18 7.25 -17.10 -10.57
C ALA A 18 5.97 -16.92 -11.39
N ALA A 19 4.81 -16.77 -10.73
CA ALA A 19 3.54 -16.53 -11.39
C ALA A 19 3.52 -15.21 -12.18
N ILE A 20 4.03 -14.13 -11.59
CA ILE A 20 4.13 -12.81 -12.26
C ILE A 20 4.99 -12.92 -13.53
N LEU A 21 6.16 -13.59 -13.44
CA LEU A 21 7.03 -13.80 -14.58
C LEU A 21 6.38 -14.69 -15.65
N ALA A 22 5.67 -15.74 -15.24
CA ALA A 22 4.95 -16.63 -16.15
C ALA A 22 3.81 -15.92 -16.90
N CYS A 23 3.19 -14.91 -16.31
CA CYS A 23 2.21 -14.04 -16.97
C CYS A 23 2.83 -13.06 -17.99
N GLY A 24 4.15 -13.10 -18.21
CA GLY A 24 4.83 -12.33 -19.25
C GLY A 24 5.41 -11.00 -18.80
N ILE A 25 5.45 -10.73 -17.50
CA ILE A 25 6.16 -9.58 -16.95
C ILE A 25 7.67 -9.76 -17.15
N ASP A 26 8.28 -8.88 -17.95
CA ASP A 26 9.71 -8.90 -18.26
C ASP A 26 10.48 -7.96 -17.31
N PRO A 27 11.36 -8.49 -16.43
CA PRO A 27 12.17 -7.66 -15.51
C PRO A 27 13.13 -6.70 -16.20
N LYS A 28 13.37 -6.86 -17.51
CA LYS A 28 14.17 -5.90 -18.29
C LYS A 28 13.37 -4.67 -18.70
N LYS A 29 12.04 -4.72 -18.64
CA LYS A 29 11.12 -3.64 -19.02
C LYS A 29 10.45 -2.97 -17.83
N CYS A 30 10.41 -3.64 -16.69
CA CYS A 30 9.77 -3.13 -15.48
C CYS A 30 10.54 -3.57 -14.22
N PHE A 31 10.41 -2.80 -13.15
CA PHE A 31 11.00 -3.15 -11.87
C PHE A 31 10.08 -4.12 -11.13
N LEU A 32 10.54 -5.36 -10.97
CA LEU A 32 9.91 -6.37 -10.11
C LEU A 32 10.82 -6.60 -8.90
N PHE A 33 10.32 -6.29 -7.71
CA PHE A 33 11.10 -6.37 -6.48
C PHE A 33 10.24 -6.76 -5.27
N ARG A 34 10.92 -7.17 -4.19
CA ARG A 34 10.29 -7.49 -2.90
C ARG A 34 10.30 -6.24 -2.02
N GLN A 35 9.14 -5.75 -1.61
CA GLN A 35 8.98 -4.55 -0.75
C GLN A 35 9.95 -4.52 0.44
N SER A 36 10.10 -5.63 1.17
CA SER A 36 10.97 -5.71 2.35
C SER A 36 12.47 -5.58 2.08
N LEU A 37 12.91 -5.53 0.82
CA LEU A 37 14.29 -5.25 0.44
C LEU A 37 14.58 -3.77 0.22
N VAL A 38 13.56 -2.91 0.29
CA VAL A 38 13.68 -1.46 0.06
C VAL A 38 13.24 -0.75 1.35
N PRO A 39 14.18 -0.39 2.24
CA PRO A 39 13.86 0.16 3.57
C PRO A 39 13.08 1.47 3.52
N GLU A 40 13.23 2.26 2.44
CA GLU A 40 12.60 3.56 2.23
C GLU A 40 11.07 3.48 2.27
N HIS A 41 10.47 2.30 1.99
CA HIS A 41 9.03 2.09 2.16
C HIS A 41 8.60 2.29 3.61
N ALA A 42 9.35 1.71 4.57
CA ALA A 42 9.05 1.84 5.99
C ALA A 42 9.37 3.25 6.51
N GLU A 43 10.47 3.85 6.03
CA GLU A 43 10.88 5.20 6.40
C GLU A 43 9.86 6.25 5.94
N LEU A 44 9.44 6.18 4.68
CA LEU A 44 8.43 7.09 4.16
C LEU A 44 7.07 6.85 4.83
N ALA A 45 6.69 5.59 5.09
CA ALA A 45 5.45 5.29 5.82
C ALA A 45 5.42 5.91 7.21
N TRP A 46 6.57 5.96 7.91
CA TRP A 46 6.68 6.66 9.19
C TRP A 46 6.41 8.16 9.03
N ILE A 47 7.05 8.81 8.07
CA ILE A 47 6.87 10.25 7.78
C ILE A 47 5.42 10.56 7.42
N LEU A 48 4.82 9.77 6.52
CA LEU A 48 3.42 9.96 6.10
C LEU A 48 2.44 9.64 7.24
N GLY A 49 2.79 8.73 8.13
CA GLY A 49 2.05 8.44 9.36
C GLY A 49 1.91 9.67 10.26
N CYS A 50 2.95 10.50 10.35
CA CYS A 50 2.90 11.78 11.07
C CYS A 50 1.98 12.83 10.43
N LEU A 51 1.55 12.61 9.18
CA LEU A 51 0.60 13.47 8.45
C LEU A 51 -0.82 12.86 8.38
N THR A 52 -1.02 11.67 8.96
CA THR A 52 -2.27 10.92 8.82
C THR A 52 -3.02 10.84 10.14
N ASN A 53 -4.27 11.29 10.15
CA ASN A 53 -5.10 11.31 11.35
C ASN A 53 -5.66 9.92 11.70
N VAL A 54 -5.48 9.47 12.94
CA VAL A 54 -6.00 8.18 13.44
C VAL A 54 -7.51 7.99 13.21
N PRO A 55 -8.40 8.98 13.48
CA PRO A 55 -9.84 8.84 13.22
C PRO A 55 -10.19 8.59 11.74
N ARG A 56 -9.32 8.99 10.82
CA ARG A 56 -9.50 8.70 9.39
C ARG A 56 -9.28 7.21 9.13
N LEU A 57 -8.20 6.64 9.67
CA LEU A 57 -7.88 5.22 9.53
C LEU A 57 -8.97 4.32 10.15
N LEU A 58 -9.48 4.70 11.34
CA LEU A 58 -10.54 3.96 12.03
C LEU A 58 -11.88 3.94 11.26
N ARG A 59 -12.09 4.87 10.33
CA ARG A 59 -13.31 4.94 9.52
C ARG A 59 -13.26 4.10 8.24
N LEU A 60 -12.09 3.63 7.82
CA LEU A 60 -11.95 2.79 6.63
C LEU A 60 -12.76 1.49 6.80
N PRO A 61 -13.62 1.12 5.82
CA PRO A 61 -14.41 -0.11 5.89
C PRO A 61 -13.55 -1.36 6.10
N GLN A 62 -12.38 -1.42 5.45
CA GLN A 62 -11.46 -2.55 5.54
C GLN A 62 -10.92 -2.75 6.95
N TRP A 63 -10.71 -1.67 7.71
CA TRP A 63 -10.36 -1.76 9.14
C TRP A 63 -11.48 -2.44 9.92
N LYS A 64 -12.73 -1.98 9.76
CA LYS A 64 -13.90 -2.55 10.47
C LYS A 64 -14.08 -4.03 10.14
N MET A 65 -14.04 -4.38 8.86
CA MET A 65 -14.23 -5.76 8.38
C MET A 65 -13.10 -6.70 8.87
N LYS A 66 -11.84 -6.32 8.67
CA LYS A 66 -10.69 -7.17 9.03
C LYS A 66 -10.46 -7.24 10.53
N ARG A 67 -10.82 -6.20 11.30
CA ARG A 67 -10.80 -6.25 12.76
C ARG A 67 -11.86 -7.22 13.29
N ALA A 68 -13.07 -7.20 12.73
CA ALA A 68 -14.13 -8.11 13.13
C ALA A 68 -13.74 -9.59 12.86
N SER A 69 -13.05 -9.87 11.75
CA SER A 69 -12.55 -11.22 11.46
C SER A 69 -11.36 -11.67 12.32
N GLN A 70 -10.79 -10.77 13.13
CA GLN A 70 -9.70 -11.04 14.07
C GLN A 70 -10.18 -10.97 15.52
N ASN A 71 -11.42 -11.40 15.83
CA ASN A 71 -11.99 -11.36 17.19
C ASN A 71 -11.93 -9.96 17.84
N ASN A 72 -12.01 -8.91 17.03
CA ASN A 72 -11.83 -7.50 17.45
C ASN A 72 -10.41 -7.10 17.88
N GLU A 73 -9.41 -7.98 17.72
CA GLU A 73 -7.98 -7.79 18.03
C GLU A 73 -7.20 -7.27 16.81
N GLY A 74 -7.64 -6.15 16.24
CA GLY A 74 -6.94 -5.54 15.11
C GLY A 74 -5.56 -5.02 15.50
N THR A 75 -4.50 -5.50 14.82
CA THR A 75 -3.13 -5.05 15.07
C THR A 75 -2.89 -3.61 14.60
N VAL A 76 -1.89 -2.92 15.17
CA VAL A 76 -1.46 -1.59 14.69
C VAL A 76 -1.08 -1.63 13.21
N GLY A 77 -0.42 -2.69 12.77
CA GLY A 77 -0.12 -2.89 11.34
C GLY A 77 -1.37 -3.07 10.47
N LEU A 78 -2.46 -3.65 11.00
CA LEU A 78 -3.74 -3.68 10.27
C LEU A 78 -4.37 -2.28 10.16
N LEU A 79 -4.24 -1.44 11.18
CA LEU A 79 -4.76 -0.07 11.15
C LEU A 79 -3.97 0.82 10.18
N THR A 80 -2.66 0.64 10.13
CA THR A 80 -1.72 1.57 9.49
C THR A 80 -1.23 1.12 8.11
N TYR A 81 -1.51 -0.12 7.66
CA TYR A 81 -1.09 -0.54 6.31
C TYR A 81 -1.57 0.39 5.17
N PRO A 82 -2.72 1.11 5.24
CA PRO A 82 -3.08 2.05 4.18
C PRO A 82 -2.08 3.23 4.05
N VAL A 83 -1.40 3.59 5.13
CA VAL A 83 -0.31 4.58 5.11
C VAL A 83 0.95 4.00 4.47
N LEU A 84 1.26 2.73 4.77
CA LEU A 84 2.34 2.02 4.09
C LEU A 84 2.06 1.88 2.59
N GLN A 85 0.82 1.57 2.20
CA GLN A 85 0.40 1.53 0.81
C GLN A 85 0.55 2.90 0.13
N ALA A 86 0.25 4.00 0.82
CA ALA A 86 0.52 5.35 0.30
C ALA A 86 2.03 5.57 0.10
N ALA A 87 2.88 5.15 1.05
CA ALA A 87 4.33 5.22 0.90
C ALA A 87 4.83 4.40 -0.30
N ASP A 88 4.30 3.18 -0.48
CA ASP A 88 4.63 2.31 -1.62
C ASP A 88 4.38 2.99 -2.97
N ILE A 89 3.32 3.80 -3.07
CA ILE A 89 2.94 4.52 -4.29
C ILE A 89 3.81 5.79 -4.47
N LEU A 90 3.92 6.59 -3.40
CA LEU A 90 4.50 7.93 -3.45
C LEU A 90 6.03 7.91 -3.51
N LEU A 91 6.68 6.88 -2.96
CA LEU A 91 8.14 6.72 -2.99
C LEU A 91 8.69 6.77 -4.43
N TYR A 92 7.96 6.19 -5.38
CA TYR A 92 8.34 6.15 -6.79
C TYR A 92 7.70 7.25 -7.63
N LYS A 93 7.03 8.23 -6.99
CA LYS A 93 6.29 9.30 -7.67
C LYS A 93 5.30 8.77 -8.72
N SER A 94 4.64 7.66 -8.40
CA SER A 94 3.72 6.98 -9.30
C SER A 94 2.55 7.90 -9.68
N THR A 95 2.20 7.94 -10.96
CA THR A 95 1.09 8.77 -11.47
C THR A 95 -0.20 7.98 -11.67
N HIS A 96 -0.09 6.67 -11.89
CA HIS A 96 -1.22 5.78 -12.15
C HIS A 96 -1.02 4.48 -11.35
N VAL A 97 -2.09 4.00 -10.72
CA VAL A 97 -2.06 2.80 -9.88
C VAL A 97 -3.25 1.90 -10.25
N PRO A 98 -3.01 0.69 -10.76
CA PRO A 98 -4.07 -0.28 -10.97
C PRO A 98 -4.62 -0.74 -9.62
N VAL A 99 -5.94 -0.59 -9.43
CA VAL A 99 -6.60 -0.94 -8.17
C VAL A 99 -7.93 -1.65 -8.45
N GLY A 100 -8.25 -2.64 -7.62
CA GLY A 100 -9.60 -3.19 -7.56
C GLY A 100 -10.56 -2.24 -6.83
N GLU A 101 -11.86 -2.45 -7.01
CA GLU A 101 -12.91 -1.64 -6.37
C GLU A 101 -12.76 -1.59 -4.84
N ASP A 102 -12.31 -2.68 -4.23
CA ASP A 102 -12.11 -2.81 -2.79
C ASP A 102 -10.93 -1.98 -2.25
N GLN A 103 -10.08 -1.42 -3.13
CA GLN A 103 -8.89 -0.65 -2.79
C GLN A 103 -9.00 0.85 -3.10
N VAL A 104 -10.10 1.31 -3.72
CA VAL A 104 -10.28 2.71 -4.12
C VAL A 104 -10.11 3.67 -2.94
N LEU A 105 -10.71 3.37 -1.78
CA LEU A 105 -10.61 4.22 -0.58
C LEU A 105 -9.17 4.32 -0.03
N HIS A 106 -8.32 3.32 -0.24
CA HIS A 106 -6.90 3.44 0.14
C HIS A 106 -6.12 4.31 -0.85
N LEU A 107 -6.47 4.26 -2.13
CA LEU A 107 -5.88 5.16 -3.11
C LEU A 107 -6.30 6.62 -2.86
N GLU A 108 -7.56 6.87 -2.50
CA GLU A 108 -8.03 8.19 -2.04
C GLU A 108 -7.25 8.68 -0.82
N LEU A 109 -6.94 7.79 0.14
CA LEU A 109 -6.06 8.14 1.25
C LEU A 109 -4.66 8.55 0.76
N ALA A 110 -4.07 7.82 -0.20
CA ALA A 110 -2.77 8.18 -0.76
C ALA A 110 -2.80 9.53 -1.49
N GLN A 111 -3.87 9.82 -2.24
CA GLN A 111 -4.10 11.12 -2.89
C GLN A 111 -4.16 12.26 -1.88
N ASP A 112 -4.94 12.10 -0.82
CA ASP A 112 -5.08 13.13 0.22
C ASP A 112 -3.78 13.35 0.98
N ILE A 113 -3.02 12.30 1.27
CA ILE A 113 -1.70 12.41 1.91
C ILE A 113 -0.73 13.18 0.99
N ALA A 114 -0.70 12.87 -0.31
CA ALA A 114 0.14 13.57 -1.28
C ALA A 114 -0.22 15.06 -1.36
N GLN A 115 -1.51 15.38 -1.48
CA GLN A 115 -2.00 16.76 -1.50
C GLN A 115 -1.68 17.51 -0.20
N HIS A 116 -1.85 16.86 0.95
CA HIS A 116 -1.53 17.46 2.24
C HIS A 116 -0.03 17.75 2.37
N PHE A 117 0.82 16.81 1.96
CA PHE A 117 2.26 16.99 1.92
C PHE A 117 2.63 18.17 1.01
N ASN A 118 2.12 18.19 -0.22
CA ASN A 118 2.43 19.25 -1.19
C ASN A 118 1.98 20.62 -0.69
N LYS A 119 0.79 20.72 -0.09
CA LYS A 119 0.30 21.97 0.50
C LYS A 119 1.21 22.49 1.61
N LYS A 120 1.80 21.58 2.40
CA LYS A 120 2.62 21.94 3.56
C LYS A 120 4.07 22.25 3.20
N TYR A 121 4.64 21.54 2.23
CA TYR A 121 6.08 21.58 1.94
C TYR A 121 6.42 22.00 0.50
N GLY A 122 5.43 22.29 -0.34
CA GLY A 122 5.60 22.59 -1.76
C GLY A 122 5.35 21.37 -2.65
N GLU A 123 5.08 21.60 -3.93
CA GLU A 123 4.79 20.53 -4.90
C GLU A 123 5.96 19.53 -5.02
N PHE A 124 5.74 18.30 -4.55
CA PHE A 124 6.76 17.25 -4.55
C PHE A 124 6.24 15.91 -5.06
N PHE A 125 5.10 15.45 -4.54
CA PHE A 125 4.46 14.20 -4.91
C PHE A 125 3.40 14.42 -6.00
N PRO A 126 3.45 13.67 -7.12
CA PRO A 126 2.30 13.57 -8.01
C PRO A 126 1.09 12.99 -7.26
N VAL A 127 -0.11 13.46 -7.57
CA VAL A 127 -1.35 12.87 -7.06
C VAL A 127 -1.71 11.66 -7.94
N PRO A 128 -1.63 10.41 -7.42
CA PRO A 128 -1.81 9.20 -8.23
C PRO A 128 -3.27 9.03 -8.66
N ARG A 129 -3.50 8.50 -9.87
CA ARG A 129 -4.84 8.21 -10.41
C ARG A 129 -5.11 6.71 -10.44
N ALA A 130 -6.37 6.32 -10.22
CA ALA A 130 -6.77 4.93 -10.36
C ALA A 130 -6.72 4.52 -11.84
N ILE A 131 -6.24 3.31 -12.10
CA ILE A 131 -6.63 2.55 -13.29
C ILE A 131 -7.58 1.47 -12.79
N LEU A 132 -8.86 1.61 -13.13
CA LEU A 132 -9.86 0.59 -12.82
C LEU A 132 -9.78 -0.48 -13.91
N SER A 133 -9.65 -1.73 -13.51
CA SER A 133 -9.75 -2.85 -14.44
C SER A 133 -11.23 -3.10 -14.70
N GLU A 134 -11.68 -2.89 -15.94
CA GLU A 134 -12.93 -3.49 -16.40
C GLU A 134 -12.66 -4.98 -16.59
N LEU A 135 -13.35 -5.83 -15.81
CA LEU A 135 -13.47 -7.26 -16.06
C LEU A 135 -14.91 -7.57 -16.43
#